data_AF-A0A9E2ZWZ2-F1
#
_entry.id   AF-A0A9E2ZWZ2-F1
#
_cell.length_a   1.000
_cell.length_b   1.000
_cell.length_c   1.000
_cell.angle_alpha   90.00
_cell.angle_beta   90.00
_cell.angle_gamma   90.00
#
_symmetry.space_group_name_H-M   'P 1'
#
loop_
_entity.id
_entity.type
_entity.pdbx_description
1 polymer ?
#
loop_
_entity_poly.entity_id
_entity_poly.type
_entity_poly.pdbx_seq_one_letter_code
_entity_poly.pdbx_strand_id
1 'polypeptide(L)' 'MSEHVPRDLDKLKGIGPRYRAMLDEIGVASIKELRHRDAADLKEMIEQRYGHAVVGLSEKETQTWIDEAKAFQE' A
#
# COMPACT_ATOMS: atom_id res chain seq x y z
N MET A 1 -16.84 -13.82 11.11
CA MET A 1 -16.44 -14.23 9.75
C MET A 1 -15.87 -13.00 9.05
N SER A 2 -14.56 -12.81 9.14
CA SER A 2 -13.88 -11.89 8.24
C SER A 2 -12.80 -12.74 7.58
N GLU A 3 -13.16 -13.37 6.46
CA GLU A 3 -12.19 -14.00 5.56
C GLU A 3 -11.28 -12.88 5.05
N HIS A 4 -10.27 -12.55 5.85
CA HIS A 4 -9.12 -11.82 5.38
C HIS A 4 -8.42 -12.77 4.41
N VAL A 5 -8.82 -12.67 3.14
CA VAL A 5 -8.07 -13.21 2.00
C VAL A 5 -6.60 -12.87 2.25
N PRO A 6 -5.67 -13.83 2.13
CA PRO A 6 -4.25 -13.55 2.28
C PRO A 6 -3.88 -12.45 1.28
N ARG A 7 -3.76 -11.22 1.78
CA ARG A 7 -3.46 -10.04 0.97
C ARG A 7 -2.00 -10.14 0.63
N ASP A 8 -1.71 -10.24 -0.66
CA ASP A 8 -0.36 -10.41 -1.21
C ASP A 8 0.62 -9.36 -0.65
N LEU A 9 0.11 -8.19 -0.26
CA LEU A 9 0.86 -7.11 0.37
C LEU A 9 1.63 -7.51 1.64
N ASP A 10 1.19 -8.54 2.37
CA ASP A 10 1.90 -9.05 3.55
C ASP A 10 3.27 -9.67 3.20
N LYS A 11 3.46 -10.05 1.93
CA LYS A 11 4.72 -10.58 1.41
C LYS A 11 5.77 -9.49 1.14
N LEU A 12 5.36 -8.22 1.08
CA LEU A 12 6.26 -7.08 0.87
C LEU A 12 6.90 -6.64 2.19
N LYS A 13 8.22 -6.45 2.21
CA LYS A 13 8.95 -6.03 3.40
C LYS A 13 8.80 -4.52 3.58
N GLY A 14 8.28 -4.12 4.74
CA GLY A 14 8.10 -2.70 5.09
C GLY A 14 6.66 -2.20 4.98
N ILE A 15 5.72 -3.03 4.50
CA ILE A 15 4.28 -2.73 4.61
C ILE A 15 3.77 -3.31 5.93
N GLY A 16 3.69 -2.47 6.96
CA GLY A 16 3.13 -2.85 8.25
C GLY A 16 1.59 -3.02 8.21
N PRO A 17 0.99 -3.67 9.24
CA PRO A 17 -0.44 -3.93 9.29
C PRO A 17 -1.30 -2.65 9.28
N ARG A 18 -0.77 -1.53 9.77
CA ARG A 18 -1.43 -0.21 9.67
C ARG A 18 -1.55 0.25 8.22
N TYR A 19 -0.45 0.26 7.47
CA TYR A 19 -0.46 0.67 6.05
C TYR A 19 -1.27 -0.31 5.20
N ARG A 20 -1.19 -1.60 5.50
CA ARG A 20 -2.01 -2.63 4.85
C ARG A 20 -3.50 -2.32 4.97
N ALA A 21 -4.00 -1.98 6.17
CA ALA A 21 -5.39 -1.62 6.39
C ALA A 21 -5.78 -0.38 5.57
N MET A 22 -4.90 0.63 5.54
CA MET A 22 -5.13 1.84 4.74
C MET A 22 -5.22 1.55 3.24
N LEU A 23 -4.30 0.74 2.73
CA LEU A 23 -4.25 0.34 1.33
C LEU A 23 -5.53 -0.40 0.93
N ASP A 24 -6.05 -1.28 1.79
CA ASP A 24 -7.34 -1.96 1.56
C ASP A 24 -8.51 -1.01 1.41
N GLU A 25 -8.60 -0.01 2.29
CA GLU A 25 -9.74 0.90 2.32
C GLU A 25 -9.77 1.83 1.10
N ILE A 26 -8.60 2.09 0.50
CA ILE A 26 -8.49 2.80 -0.79
C ILE A 26 -8.61 1.85 -1.99
N GLY A 27 -8.80 0.55 -1.76
CA GLY A 27 -8.96 -0.47 -2.80
C GLY A 27 -7.66 -1.01 -3.38
N VAL A 28 -6.53 -0.90 -2.67
CA VAL A 28 -5.23 -1.51 -3.01
C VAL A 28 -5.01 -2.70 -2.08
N ALA A 29 -5.51 -3.88 -2.47
CA ALA A 29 -5.43 -5.08 -1.62
C ALA A 29 -4.32 -6.07 -2.05
N SER A 30 -3.74 -5.89 -3.24
CA SER A 30 -2.76 -6.82 -3.82
C SER A 30 -1.52 -6.12 -4.40
N ILE A 31 -0.41 -6.87 -4.46
CA ILE A 31 0.87 -6.44 -5.05
C ILE A 31 0.68 -5.96 -6.49
N LYS A 32 -0.17 -6.64 -7.27
CA LYS A 32 -0.49 -6.26 -8.66
C LYS A 32 -1.12 -4.86 -8.75
N GLU A 33 -1.98 -4.49 -7.81
CA GLU A 33 -2.56 -3.15 -7.82
C GLU A 33 -1.51 -2.13 -7.40
N LEU A 34 -0.78 -2.42 -6.32
CA LEU A 34 0.25 -1.53 -5.80
C LEU A 34 1.34 -1.22 -6.84
N ARG A 35 1.84 -2.21 -7.58
CA ARG A 35 2.89 -2.01 -8.60
C ARG A 35 2.44 -1.19 -9.82
N HIS A 36 1.13 -1.15 -10.07
CA HIS A 36 0.50 -0.36 -11.13
C HIS A 36 0.19 1.07 -10.68
N ARG A 37 0.29 1.36 -9.37
CA ARG A 37 0.12 2.69 -8.81
C ARG A 37 1.43 3.45 -8.77
N ASP A 38 1.29 4.76 -8.68
CA ASP A 38 2.39 5.69 -8.56
C ASP A 38 2.59 6.10 -7.10
N ALA A 39 3.84 6.38 -6.71
CA ALA A 39 4.17 6.66 -5.31
C ALA A 39 3.48 7.94 -4.82
N ALA A 40 3.35 8.92 -5.72
CA ALA A 40 2.63 10.16 -5.49
C ALA A 40 1.11 9.96 -5.44
N ASP A 41 0.53 9.18 -6.37
CA ASP A 41 -0.91 8.87 -6.42
C ASP A 41 -1.36 8.14 -5.15
N LEU A 42 -0.61 7.12 -4.73
CA LEU A 42 -0.91 6.34 -3.53
C LEU A 42 -0.89 7.23 -2.28
N LYS A 43 0.12 8.09 -2.16
CA LYS A 43 0.24 9.03 -1.05
C LYS A 43 -0.94 10.00 -1.04
N GLU A 44 -1.26 10.61 -2.18
CA GLU A 44 -2.38 11.55 -2.30
C GLU A 44 -3.71 10.87 -1.94
N MET A 45 -3.96 9.64 -2.40
CA MET A 45 -5.18 8.90 -2.05
C MET A 45 -5.28 8.64 -0.54
N ILE A 46 -4.18 8.26 0.12
CA ILE A 46 -4.15 8.05 1.56
C ILE A 46 -4.39 9.36 2.31
N GLU A 47 -3.76 10.46 1.88
CA GLU A 47 -3.95 11.80 2.44
C GLU A 47 -5.40 12.30 2.26
N GLN A 48 -6.02 12.05 1.11
CA GLN A 48 -7.41 12.41 0.86
C GLN A 48 -8.39 11.58 1.70
N ARG A 49 -8.11 10.29 1.92
CA ARG A 49 -9.02 9.38 2.62
C ARG A 49 -8.94 9.50 4.14
N TYR A 50 -7.73 9.59 4.68
CA TYR A 50 -7.47 9.63 6.13
C TYR A 50 -7.16 11.03 6.66
N GLY A 51 -7.00 12.01 5.79
CA GLY A 51 -6.60 13.36 6.13
C GLY A 51 -5.10 13.49 6.43
N HIS A 52 -4.66 14.73 6.65
CA HIS A 52 -3.27 15.11 6.94
C HIS A 52 -2.66 14.41 8.18
N ALA A 53 -3.45 13.69 8.98
CA ALA A 53 -3.00 12.97 10.17
C ALA A 53 -2.22 11.67 9.85
N VAL A 54 -2.30 11.17 8.62
CA VAL A 54 -1.57 9.96 8.16
C VAL A 54 -0.23 10.30 7.48
N VAL A 55 0.21 11.56 7.54
CA VAL A 55 1.48 12.11 6.99
C VAL A 55 2.75 11.63 7.75
N GLY A 56 2.80 10.36 8.13
CA GLY A 56 4.05 9.67 8.46
C GLY A 56 4.74 9.05 7.25
N LEU A 57 4.02 8.96 6.13
CA LEU A 57 4.37 8.14 4.98
C LEU A 57 5.15 8.99 3.96
N SER A 58 6.44 8.72 3.81
CA SER A 58 7.30 9.41 2.85
C SER A 58 7.11 8.87 1.44
N GLU A 59 7.33 9.70 0.43
CA GLU A 59 7.30 9.28 -0.98
C GLU A 59 8.33 8.18 -1.28
N LYS A 60 9.44 8.15 -0.51
CA LYS A 60 10.39 7.03 -0.53
C LYS A 60 9.80 5.72 -0.04
N GLU A 61 8.97 5.73 1.01
CA GLU A 61 8.36 4.52 1.53
C GLU A 61 7.36 3.95 0.52
N THR A 62 6.49 4.81 -0.05
CA THR A 62 5.60 4.37 -1.14
C THR A 62 6.39 3.88 -2.35
N GLN A 63 7.49 4.55 -2.72
CA GLN A 63 8.34 4.12 -3.83
C GLN A 63 8.99 2.76 -3.55
N THR A 64 9.48 2.51 -2.34
CA THR A 64 10.02 1.21 -1.93
C THR A 64 8.97 0.12 -2.03
N TRP A 65 7.74 0.37 -1.59
CA TRP A 65 6.66 -0.60 -1.69
C TRP A 65 6.31 -0.93 -3.15
N ILE A 66 6.29 0.09 -4.02
CA ILE A 66 6.05 -0.09 -5.46
C ILE A 66 7.22 -0.85 -6.12
N ASP A 67 8.46 -0.53 -5.75
CA ASP A 67 9.65 -1.20 -6.28
C ASP A 67 9.68 -2.67 -5.87
N GLU A 68 9.46 -2.96 -4.58
CA GLU A 68 9.29 -4.32 -4.09
C GLU A 68 8.13 -5.01 -4.80
N ALA A 69 7.00 -4.33 -5.02
CA ALA A 69 5.86 -4.91 -5.72
C ALA A 69 6.11 -5.18 -7.22
N LYS A 70 6.98 -4.40 -7.86
CA LYS A 70 7.44 -4.64 -9.23
C LYS A 70 8.45 -5.78 -9.29
N ALA A 71 9.34 -5.86 -8.30
CA ALA A 71 10.32 -6.94 -8.14
C ALA A 71 9.66 -8.27 -7.73
N PHE A 72 8.53 -8.20 -7.04
CA PHE A 72 7.74 -9.37 -6.64
C PHE A 72 6.95 -9.90 -7.84
N GLN A 73 7.58 -10.81 -8.58
CA GLN A 73 6.95 -11.57 -9.65
C GLN A 73 6.36 -12.86 -9.07
N GLU A 74 5.06 -12.85 -8.73
CA GLU A 74 4.24 -14.08 -8.65
C GLU A 74 3.64 -14.44 -10.01
#